data_AF-A0A8D8F8I1-F1
#
_entry.id   AF-A0A8D8F8I1-F1
#
_cell.length_a   1.000
_cell.length_b   1.000
_cell.length_c   1.000
_cell.angle_alpha   90.00
_cell.angle_beta   90.00
_cell.angle_gamma   90.00
#
_symmetry.space_group_name_H-M   'P 1'
#
loop_
_entity.id
_entity.type
_entity.pdbx_description
1 polymer ?
#
loop_
_entity_poly.entity_id
_entity_poly.type
_entity_poly.pdbx_seq_one_letter_code
_entity_poly.pdbx_strand_id
1 'polypeptide(L)'
;MLCPEVWRFEPPSHEIIQKTGTLDLHEQSRKKDPIRNGIRSHHFNQLITVVLPDVPSIPVAVETALADSDHYLVRNVSLRALTNRAFLEGFVKRGTFYAVSFRTRLDTDDCVAVTPAGVLVLHLNKETYQTLGLEGRVSQFAGKRNSKYVVQIDLKTLVPETNQLARVQECLGRESLGRFTLQVA
;
A
#
# COMPACT_ATOMS: atom_id res chain seq x y z
N MET A 1 28.09 20.22 25.68
CA MET A 1 27.24 21.42 25.57
C MET A 1 26.12 21.09 24.58
N LEU A 2 24.87 21.08 25.05
CA LEU A 2 23.70 20.82 24.21
C LEU A 2 23.41 22.08 23.38
N CYS A 3 23.33 21.95 22.06
CA CYS A 3 23.11 23.08 21.15
C CYS A 3 21.73 23.73 21.42
N PRO A 4 21.63 25.06 21.61
CA PRO A 4 20.39 25.75 21.96
C PRO A 4 19.39 25.88 20.79
N GLU A 5 19.77 25.49 19.58
CA GLU A 5 18.93 25.55 18.37
C GLU A 5 17.81 24.49 18.34
N VAL A 6 17.84 23.52 19.26
CA VAL A 6 16.89 22.38 19.30
C VAL A 6 15.49 22.77 19.83
N TRP A 7 15.28 24.01 20.31
CA TRP A 7 14.11 24.37 21.12
C TRP A 7 13.06 25.25 20.43
N ARG A 8 13.25 25.62 19.15
CA ARG A 8 12.28 26.44 18.39
C ARG A 8 11.75 25.72 17.14
N PHE A 9 11.39 24.44 17.28
CA PHE A 9 10.63 23.77 16.25
C PHE A 9 9.14 23.99 16.50
N GLU A 10 8.44 24.48 15.48
CA GLU A 10 6.98 24.42 15.50
C GLU A 10 6.55 22.96 15.65
N PRO A 11 5.49 22.68 16.42
CA PRO A 11 4.97 21.34 16.55
C PRO A 11 4.66 20.78 15.14
N PRO A 12 4.96 19.50 14.88
CA PRO A 12 4.63 18.90 13.60
C PRO A 12 3.12 19.00 13.36
N SER A 13 2.76 19.20 12.10
CA SER A 13 1.35 19.19 11.68
C SER A 13 0.73 17.86 12.07
N HIS A 14 -0.39 17.91 12.79
CA HIS A 14 -1.16 16.75 13.18
C HIS A 14 -2.65 17.05 13.04
N GLU A 15 -3.41 16.04 12.65
CA GLU A 15 -4.87 16.11 12.55
C GLU A 15 -5.44 14.92 13.31
N ILE A 16 -6.39 15.20 14.21
CA ILE A 16 -7.12 14.16 14.95
C ILE A 16 -8.57 14.25 14.51
N ILE A 17 -9.05 13.18 13.87
CA ILE A 17 -10.43 13.07 13.39
C ILE A 17 -11.16 12.05 14.26
N GLN A 18 -12.12 12.51 15.05
CA GLN A 18 -13.03 11.64 15.80
C GLN A 18 -14.35 11.49 15.04
N LYS A 19 -14.74 10.23 14.79
CA LYS A 19 -16.04 9.90 14.18
C LYS A 19 -16.80 8.98 15.12
N THR A 20 -18.05 9.34 15.42
CA THR A 20 -18.96 8.53 16.24
C THR A 20 -20.11 8.07 15.36
N GLY A 21 -20.52 6.81 15.50
CA GLY A 21 -21.66 6.25 14.79
C GLY A 21 -22.18 4.99 15.47
N THR A 22 -23.43 4.65 15.20
CA THR A 22 -24.05 3.40 15.66
C THR A 22 -23.89 2.36 14.58
N LEU A 23 -23.34 1.20 14.92
CA LEU A 23 -23.19 0.10 13.98
C LEU A 23 -24.39 -0.85 14.14
N ASP A 24 -25.27 -0.88 13.14
CA ASP A 24 -26.28 -1.93 13.07
C ASP A 24 -25.67 -3.16 12.39
N LEU A 25 -25.54 -4.25 13.14
CA LEU A 25 -24.97 -5.51 12.64
C LEU A 25 -25.91 -6.21 11.65
N HIS A 26 -27.21 -5.89 11.68
CA HIS A 26 -28.24 -6.55 10.87
C HIS A 26 -28.55 -5.79 9.57
N GLU A 27 -28.34 -4.47 9.52
CA GLU A 27 -28.52 -3.70 8.29
C GLU A 27 -27.31 -3.82 7.36
N GLN A 28 -27.52 -4.50 6.22
CA GLN A 28 -26.51 -4.66 5.17
C GLN A 28 -26.40 -3.44 4.24
N SER A 29 -26.96 -2.28 4.60
CA SER A 29 -26.97 -1.09 3.72
C SER A 29 -25.57 -0.50 3.56
N ARG A 30 -24.82 -1.07 2.60
CA ARG A 30 -23.39 -0.79 2.31
C ARG A 30 -23.07 0.68 2.02
N LYS A 31 -24.07 1.53 1.74
CA LYS A 31 -23.85 2.88 1.19
C LYS A 31 -23.73 3.99 2.25
N LYS A 32 -24.06 3.76 3.53
CA LYS A 32 -24.08 4.81 4.55
C LYS A 32 -23.39 4.47 5.88
N ASP A 33 -22.65 3.36 5.97
CA ASP A 33 -21.89 3.04 7.19
C ASP A 33 -20.50 3.70 7.15
N PRO A 34 -20.26 4.81 7.88
CA PRO A 34 -18.98 5.50 7.87
C PRO A 34 -17.86 4.69 8.50
N ILE A 35 -18.17 3.76 9.42
CA ILE A 35 -17.19 2.95 10.15
C ILE A 35 -16.65 1.89 9.20
N ARG A 36 -17.53 1.09 8.58
CA ARG A 36 -17.11 0.06 7.60
C ARG A 36 -16.38 0.67 6.41
N ASN A 37 -16.83 1.82 5.93
CA ASN A 37 -16.16 2.52 4.82
C ASN A 37 -14.77 3.04 5.23
N GLY A 38 -14.64 3.57 6.45
CA GLY A 38 -13.34 3.97 7.00
C GLY A 38 -12.36 2.79 7.04
N ILE A 39 -12.77 1.66 7.63
CA ILE A 39 -11.93 0.45 7.69
C ILE A 39 -11.54 -0.01 6.28
N ARG A 40 -12.48 -0.10 5.34
CA ARG A 40 -12.23 -0.56 3.97
C ARG A 40 -11.33 0.37 3.16
N SER A 41 -11.33 1.67 3.45
CA SER A 41 -10.44 2.63 2.80
C SER A 41 -8.98 2.50 3.24
N HIS A 42 -8.71 1.82 4.35
CA HIS A 42 -7.36 1.63 4.90
C HIS A 42 -6.82 0.23 4.57
N HIS A 43 -6.16 0.12 3.42
CA HIS A 43 -5.80 -1.18 2.84
C HIS A 43 -4.65 -1.91 3.54
N PHE A 44 -3.73 -1.19 4.18
CA PHE A 44 -2.50 -1.78 4.73
C PHE A 44 -2.47 -1.59 6.25
N ASN A 45 -2.62 -2.69 6.99
CA ASN A 45 -2.66 -2.68 8.45
C ASN A 45 -1.48 -3.50 8.99
N GLN A 46 -0.62 -2.88 9.80
CA GLN A 46 0.54 -3.56 10.39
C GLN A 46 0.24 -4.11 11.79
N LEU A 47 -0.63 -3.44 12.54
CA LEU A 47 -0.93 -3.78 13.93
C LEU A 47 -2.42 -3.56 14.20
N ILE A 48 -3.06 -4.58 14.77
CA ILE A 48 -4.41 -4.51 15.30
C ILE A 48 -4.29 -4.85 16.79
N THR A 49 -4.80 -3.98 17.66
CA THR A 49 -4.82 -4.20 19.10
C THR A 49 -6.25 -4.03 19.60
N VAL A 50 -6.72 -5.02 20.35
CA VAL A 50 -8.06 -5.02 20.94
C VAL A 50 -7.91 -5.07 22.45
N VAL A 51 -8.56 -4.16 23.16
CA VAL A 51 -8.58 -4.11 24.62
C VAL A 51 -9.99 -4.44 25.09
N LEU A 52 -10.11 -5.48 25.92
CA LEU A 52 -11.37 -5.96 26.46
C LEU A 52 -11.33 -5.80 27.99
N PRO A 53 -11.86 -4.69 28.54
CA PRO A 53 -11.89 -4.49 29.99
C PRO A 53 -12.86 -5.48 30.65
N ASP A 54 -12.53 -5.89 31.89
CA ASP A 54 -13.38 -6.71 32.76
C ASP A 54 -13.81 -8.08 32.20
N VAL A 55 -13.00 -8.67 31.33
CA VAL A 55 -13.26 -10.01 30.79
C VAL A 55 -12.31 -11.04 31.43
N PRO A 56 -12.82 -12.19 31.96
CA PRO A 56 -11.98 -13.19 32.61
C PRO A 56 -11.06 -13.96 31.63
N SER A 57 -11.43 -14.02 30.34
CA SER A 57 -10.67 -14.67 29.27
C SER A 57 -11.10 -14.16 27.89
N ILE A 58 -10.22 -14.23 26.89
CA ILE A 58 -10.55 -13.80 25.52
C ILE A 58 -11.63 -14.73 24.94
N PRO A 59 -12.73 -14.19 24.37
CA PRO A 59 -13.74 -15.02 23.70
C PRO A 59 -13.17 -15.75 22.48
N VAL A 60 -13.48 -17.04 22.33
CA VAL A 60 -13.00 -17.88 21.21
C VAL A 60 -13.32 -17.26 19.85
N ALA A 61 -14.48 -16.62 19.69
CA ALA A 61 -14.85 -15.96 18.44
C ALA A 61 -13.86 -14.85 18.04
N VAL A 62 -13.30 -14.13 19.02
CA VAL A 62 -12.29 -13.08 18.77
C VAL A 62 -10.95 -13.72 18.42
N GLU A 63 -10.57 -14.76 19.14
CA GLU A 63 -9.33 -15.50 18.90
C GLU A 63 -9.30 -16.10 17.48
N THR A 64 -10.37 -16.78 17.07
CA THR A 64 -10.52 -17.35 15.72
C THR A 64 -10.50 -16.26 14.65
N ALA A 65 -11.15 -15.13 14.88
CA ALA A 65 -11.16 -14.03 13.91
C ALA A 65 -9.79 -13.39 13.70
N LEU A 66 -8.91 -13.41 14.71
CA LEU A 66 -7.55 -12.89 14.64
C LEU A 66 -6.56 -13.91 14.06
N ALA A 67 -6.88 -15.20 14.12
CA ALA A 67 -6.02 -16.28 13.62
C ALA A 67 -5.91 -16.31 12.08
N ASP A 68 -6.92 -15.84 11.35
CA ASP A 68 -6.97 -15.84 9.88
C ASP A 68 -6.23 -14.62 9.27
N SER A 69 -4.93 -14.51 9.53
CA SER A 69 -4.10 -13.36 9.13
C SER A 69 -2.77 -13.75 8.47
N ASP A 70 -2.78 -14.86 7.73
CA ASP A 70 -1.62 -15.34 7.00
C ASP A 70 -1.17 -14.31 5.95
N HIS A 71 0.13 -14.02 5.97
CA HIS A 71 0.78 -13.16 4.99
C HIS A 71 2.18 -13.70 4.72
N TYR A 72 2.67 -13.45 3.52
CA TYR A 72 3.91 -14.02 3.03
C TYR A 72 4.94 -12.93 2.78
N LEU A 73 6.22 -13.25 3.04
CA LEU A 73 7.34 -12.39 2.68
C LEU A 73 8.08 -12.97 1.49
N VAL A 74 7.89 -12.37 0.31
CA VAL A 74 8.53 -12.81 -0.93
C VAL A 74 9.73 -11.94 -1.21
N ARG A 75 10.92 -12.55 -1.26
CA ARG A 75 12.18 -11.83 -1.47
C ARG A 75 12.54 -11.76 -2.96
N ASN A 76 13.29 -10.72 -3.31
CA ASN A 76 13.93 -10.57 -4.62
C ASN A 76 12.96 -10.59 -5.82
N VAL A 77 11.78 -9.99 -5.64
CA VAL A 77 10.72 -9.91 -6.65
C VAL A 77 11.05 -8.85 -7.69
N SER A 78 11.05 -9.24 -8.96
CA SER A 78 11.01 -8.31 -10.08
C SER A 78 9.58 -7.85 -10.29
N LEU A 79 9.36 -6.53 -10.41
CA LEU A 79 8.01 -5.99 -10.59
C LEU A 79 7.37 -6.40 -11.92
N ARG A 80 8.17 -6.80 -12.91
CA ARG A 80 7.68 -7.43 -14.14
C ARG A 80 6.82 -8.67 -13.86
N ALA A 81 7.10 -9.43 -12.79
CA ALA A 81 6.32 -10.61 -12.42
C ALA A 81 4.85 -10.26 -12.10
N LEU A 82 4.58 -9.06 -11.58
CA LEU A 82 3.24 -8.57 -11.27
C LEU A 82 2.42 -8.19 -12.52
N THR A 83 3.03 -8.26 -13.70
CA THR A 83 2.37 -8.03 -15.00
C THR A 83 2.33 -9.29 -15.86
N ASN A 84 2.69 -10.44 -15.29
CA ASN A 84 2.54 -11.72 -15.96
C ASN A 84 1.05 -12.05 -16.10
N ARG A 85 0.67 -12.63 -17.25
CA ARG A 85 -0.71 -13.01 -17.55
C ARG A 85 -1.32 -13.89 -16.46
N ALA A 86 -0.59 -14.92 -16.00
CA ALA A 86 -1.07 -15.81 -14.94
C ALA A 86 -1.37 -15.05 -13.64
N PHE A 87 -0.54 -14.05 -13.31
CA PHE A 87 -0.75 -13.22 -12.13
C PHE A 87 -1.97 -12.30 -12.30
N LEU A 88 -2.07 -11.61 -13.43
CA LEU A 88 -3.18 -10.69 -13.72
C LEU A 88 -4.53 -11.42 -13.75
N GLU A 89 -4.61 -12.56 -14.42
CA GLU A 89 -5.85 -13.33 -14.53
C GLU A 89 -6.22 -14.03 -13.21
N GLY A 90 -5.24 -14.57 -12.49
CA GLY A 90 -5.47 -15.32 -11.24
C GLY A 90 -5.75 -14.45 -10.03
N PHE A 91 -4.90 -13.44 -9.77
CA PHE A 91 -4.91 -12.68 -8.52
C PHE A 91 -5.58 -11.31 -8.66
N VAL A 92 -5.40 -10.63 -9.79
CA VAL A 92 -5.91 -9.25 -9.95
C VAL A 92 -7.35 -9.22 -10.46
N LYS A 93 -7.69 -10.08 -11.44
CA LYS A 93 -9.03 -10.10 -12.07
C LYS A 93 -10.03 -10.98 -11.31
N ARG A 94 -9.59 -12.11 -10.75
CA ARG A 94 -10.46 -13.08 -10.05
C ARG A 94 -10.44 -12.95 -8.53
N GLY A 95 -9.50 -12.20 -7.97
CA GLY A 95 -9.32 -12.08 -6.52
C GLY A 95 -8.96 -10.66 -6.07
N THR A 96 -8.52 -10.57 -4.83
CA THR A 96 -7.94 -9.38 -4.22
C THR A 96 -6.53 -9.71 -3.79
N PHE A 97 -5.56 -8.92 -4.24
CA PHE A 97 -4.16 -9.11 -3.93
C PHE A 97 -3.62 -7.87 -3.26
N TYR A 98 -2.91 -8.06 -2.16
CA TYR A 98 -2.25 -7.01 -1.40
C TYR A 98 -0.75 -7.23 -1.48
N ALA A 99 -0.01 -6.17 -1.74
CA ALA A 99 1.44 -6.18 -1.60
C ALA A 99 1.96 -4.84 -1.12
N VAL A 100 3.00 -4.86 -0.30
CA VAL A 100 3.76 -3.66 0.06
C VAL A 100 5.24 -4.01 0.18
N SER A 101 6.12 -3.09 -0.21
CA SER A 101 7.55 -3.26 -0.04
C SER A 101 7.93 -3.32 1.45
N PHE A 102 8.73 -4.32 1.79
CA PHE A 102 9.12 -4.60 3.16
C PHE A 102 10.39 -3.84 3.54
N ARG A 103 10.35 -3.17 4.71
CA ARG A 103 11.47 -2.39 5.28
C ARG A 103 12.04 -1.30 4.36
N THR A 104 11.20 -0.73 3.50
CA THR A 104 11.53 0.45 2.69
C THR A 104 10.90 1.70 3.30
N ARG A 105 11.64 2.80 3.37
CA ARG A 105 11.16 4.08 3.89
C ARG A 105 10.65 4.95 2.76
N LEU A 106 9.41 5.40 2.87
CA LEU A 106 8.73 6.17 1.82
C LEU A 106 9.47 7.46 1.42
N ASP A 107 10.14 8.09 2.36
CA ASP A 107 10.84 9.37 2.15
C ASP A 107 12.21 9.20 1.48
N THR A 108 12.87 8.05 1.63
CA THR A 108 14.25 7.84 1.15
C THR A 108 14.38 6.79 0.06
N ASP A 109 13.56 5.74 0.12
CA ASP A 109 13.72 4.54 -0.68
C ASP A 109 12.63 4.44 -1.75
N ASP A 110 12.90 3.69 -2.81
CA ASP A 110 11.84 3.30 -3.73
C ASP A 110 10.89 2.33 -3.02
N CYS A 111 9.60 2.62 -3.06
CA CYS A 111 8.56 1.86 -2.39
C CYS A 111 7.51 1.40 -3.39
N VAL A 112 6.95 0.22 -3.14
CA VAL A 112 6.00 -0.44 -4.03
C VAL A 112 4.80 -0.88 -3.22
N ALA A 113 3.61 -0.68 -3.77
CA ALA A 113 2.39 -1.22 -3.20
C ALA A 113 1.44 -1.71 -4.30
N VAL A 114 0.71 -2.79 -4.05
CA VAL A 114 -0.46 -3.19 -4.85
C VAL A 114 -1.69 -3.09 -3.97
N THR A 115 -2.63 -2.27 -4.42
CA THR A 115 -3.90 -2.05 -3.74
C THR A 115 -4.92 -3.14 -4.12
N PRO A 116 -5.93 -3.41 -3.28
CA PRO A 116 -7.01 -4.36 -3.62
C PRO A 116 -7.83 -3.95 -4.84
N ALA A 117 -7.78 -2.66 -5.20
CA ALA A 117 -8.37 -2.18 -6.44
C ALA A 117 -7.66 -2.72 -7.69
N GLY A 118 -6.49 -3.34 -7.56
CA GLY A 118 -5.66 -3.80 -8.68
C GLY A 118 -4.73 -2.71 -9.22
N VAL A 119 -4.43 -1.67 -8.42
CA VAL A 119 -3.52 -0.60 -8.83
C VAL A 119 -2.15 -0.84 -8.22
N LEU A 120 -1.13 -0.94 -9.07
CA LEU A 120 0.28 -0.93 -8.71
C LEU A 120 0.72 0.54 -8.53
N VAL A 121 1.19 0.86 -7.34
CA VAL A 121 1.66 2.19 -6.93
C VAL A 121 3.15 2.11 -6.66
N LEU A 122 3.92 2.94 -7.36
CA LEU A 122 5.37 3.06 -7.18
C LEU A 122 5.69 4.45 -6.66
N HIS A 123 6.27 4.54 -5.47
CA HIS A 123 6.88 5.76 -4.98
C HIS A 123 8.37 5.69 -5.26
N LEU A 124 8.84 6.56 -6.14
CA LEU A 124 10.18 6.49 -6.71
C LEU A 124 10.97 7.75 -6.42
N ASN A 125 12.27 7.57 -6.19
CA ASN A 125 13.26 8.62 -6.24
C ASN A 125 13.36 9.21 -7.64
N LYS A 126 13.82 10.47 -7.71
CA LYS A 126 13.96 11.20 -8.97
C LYS A 126 14.75 10.42 -10.04
N GLU A 127 15.87 9.81 -9.67
CA GLU A 127 16.74 9.06 -10.59
C GLU A 127 16.03 7.81 -11.13
N THR A 128 15.44 7.01 -10.24
CA THR A 128 14.67 5.82 -10.62
C THR A 128 13.46 6.17 -11.49
N TYR A 129 12.75 7.24 -11.16
CA TYR A 129 11.60 7.71 -11.95
C TYR A 129 12.00 8.12 -13.36
N GLN A 130 13.04 8.94 -13.50
CA GLN A 130 13.52 9.43 -14.80
C GLN A 130 14.03 8.29 -15.69
N THR A 131 14.69 7.29 -15.10
CA THR A 131 15.17 6.10 -15.84
C THR A 131 14.06 5.10 -16.15
N LEU A 132 13.00 5.02 -15.34
CA LEU A 132 11.86 4.12 -15.58
C LEU A 132 11.10 4.49 -16.84
N GLY A 133 10.88 5.80 -17.08
CA GLY A 133 10.24 6.30 -18.29
C GLY A 133 8.75 5.94 -18.41
N LEU A 134 8.06 5.89 -17.26
CA LEU A 134 6.61 5.81 -17.15
C LEU A 134 6.05 7.13 -16.63
N GLU A 135 4.82 7.46 -17.06
CA GLU A 135 4.14 8.67 -16.62
C GLU A 135 3.78 8.58 -15.13
N GLY A 136 4.10 9.65 -14.41
CA GLY A 136 3.78 9.81 -13.00
C GLY A 136 3.60 11.28 -12.65
N ARG A 137 3.44 11.53 -11.35
CA ARG A 137 3.29 12.88 -10.80
C ARG A 137 4.22 13.07 -9.61
N VAL A 138 4.49 14.32 -9.25
CA VAL A 138 5.26 14.63 -8.04
C VAL A 138 4.50 14.10 -6.82
N SER A 139 5.22 13.40 -5.93
CA SER A 139 4.64 12.83 -4.72
C SER A 139 4.44 13.90 -3.65
N GLN A 140 3.49 13.70 -2.73
CA GLN A 140 3.34 14.57 -1.55
C GLN A 140 4.58 14.52 -0.64
N PHE A 141 5.31 13.40 -0.68
CA PHE A 141 6.56 13.17 0.06
C PHE A 141 7.80 13.81 -0.59
N ALA A 142 7.64 14.54 -1.70
CA ALA A 142 8.77 15.09 -2.45
C ALA A 142 9.46 16.27 -1.74
N GLY A 143 8.86 16.77 -0.66
CA GLY A 143 9.34 17.93 0.09
C GLY A 143 9.55 19.16 -0.80
N LYS A 144 10.43 20.08 -0.37
CA LYS A 144 10.72 21.31 -1.13
C LYS A 144 11.56 21.08 -2.40
N ARG A 145 12.12 19.88 -2.59
CA ARG A 145 13.12 19.60 -3.66
C ARG A 145 12.60 18.71 -4.79
N ASN A 146 11.29 18.39 -4.81
CA ASN A 146 10.69 17.52 -5.82
C ASN A 146 11.47 16.20 -6.01
N SER A 147 11.89 15.57 -4.90
CA SER A 147 12.77 14.39 -4.95
C SER A 147 12.03 13.06 -5.12
N LYS A 148 10.70 13.05 -4.95
CA LYS A 148 9.85 11.86 -5.02
C LYS A 148 8.75 12.00 -6.04
N TYR A 149 8.51 10.91 -6.76
CA TYR A 149 7.47 10.79 -7.77
C TYR A 149 6.59 9.58 -7.45
N VAL A 150 5.33 9.63 -7.86
CA VAL A 150 4.40 8.52 -7.76
C VAL A 150 3.91 8.13 -9.15
N VAL A 151 4.06 6.85 -9.48
CA VAL A 151 3.54 6.22 -10.70
C VAL A 151 2.42 5.28 -10.28
N GLN A 152 1.28 5.36 -10.96
CA GLN A 152 0.11 4.51 -10.70
C GLN A 152 -0.26 3.77 -11.98
N ILE A 153 -0.29 2.45 -11.91
CA ILE A 153 -0.60 1.58 -13.04
C ILE A 153 -1.79 0.72 -12.65
N ASP A 154 -2.89 0.87 -13.36
CA ASP A 154 -4.05 0.01 -13.19
C ASP A 154 -3.78 -1.35 -13.87
N LEU A 155 -3.60 -2.40 -13.06
CA LEU A 155 -3.31 -3.74 -13.55
C LEU A 155 -4.55 -4.43 -14.17
N LYS A 156 -5.77 -3.95 -13.88
CA LYS A 156 -7.00 -4.52 -14.43
C LYS A 156 -7.22 -4.10 -15.88
N THR A 157 -6.81 -2.89 -16.23
CA THR A 157 -6.94 -2.35 -17.60
C THR A 157 -5.84 -2.86 -18.53
N LEU A 158 -4.79 -3.48 -18.00
CA LEU A 158 -3.77 -4.13 -18.81
C LEU A 158 -4.37 -5.35 -19.55
N VAL A 159 -4.58 -5.16 -20.86
CA VAL A 159 -5.03 -6.23 -21.76
C VAL A 159 -3.79 -6.93 -22.33
N PRO A 160 -3.77 -8.28 -22.35
CA PRO A 160 -2.73 -9.03 -23.06
C PRO A 160 -2.61 -8.52 -24.50
N GLU A 161 -1.37 -8.44 -25.02
CA GLU A 161 -1.07 -8.06 -26.42
C GLU A 161 -1.19 -6.57 -26.77
N THR A 162 -1.43 -5.70 -25.79
CA THR A 162 -1.35 -4.24 -26.00
C THR A 162 0.08 -3.71 -25.94
N ASN A 163 0.38 -2.71 -26.79
CA ASN A 163 1.65 -1.97 -26.73
C ASN A 163 1.88 -1.34 -25.35
N GLN A 164 0.81 -0.98 -24.65
CA GLN A 164 0.88 -0.45 -23.28
C GLN A 164 1.41 -1.49 -22.30
N LEU A 165 0.89 -2.73 -22.32
CA LEU A 165 1.41 -3.81 -21.46
C LEU A 165 2.87 -4.12 -21.77
N ALA A 166 3.24 -4.19 -23.06
CA ALA A 166 4.62 -4.42 -23.47
C ALA A 166 5.56 -3.32 -22.94
N ARG A 167 5.14 -2.06 -23.06
CA ARG A 167 5.88 -0.92 -22.53
C ARG A 167 6.05 -0.99 -21.01
N VAL A 168 4.97 -1.28 -20.28
CA VAL A 168 5.02 -1.42 -18.82
C VAL A 168 5.93 -2.58 -18.41
N GLN A 169 5.85 -3.72 -19.08
CA GLN A 169 6.69 -4.89 -18.81
C GLN A 169 8.18 -4.61 -19.03
N GLU A 170 8.50 -3.87 -20.11
CA GLU A 170 9.87 -3.43 -20.39
C GLU A 170 10.38 -2.51 -19.28
N CYS A 171 9.60 -1.47 -18.92
CA CYS A 171 9.95 -0.52 -17.86
C CYS A 171 10.13 -1.21 -16.50
N LEU A 172 9.19 -2.06 -16.08
CA LEU A 172 9.26 -2.79 -14.80
C LEU A 172 10.34 -3.88 -14.77
N GLY A 173 10.88 -4.25 -15.94
CA GLY A 173 11.98 -5.19 -16.09
C GLY A 173 13.37 -4.55 -16.08
N ARG A 174 13.48 -3.21 -16.03
CA ARG A 174 14.77 -2.51 -16.04
C ARG A 174 15.54 -2.76 -14.76
N GLU A 175 16.86 -2.92 -14.88
CA GLU A 175 17.76 -3.10 -13.74
C GLU A 175 17.77 -1.89 -12.80
N SER A 176 17.52 -0.68 -13.33
CA SER A 176 17.48 0.55 -12.54
C SER A 176 16.39 0.57 -11.46
N LEU A 177 15.31 -0.19 -11.64
CA LEU A 177 14.23 -0.32 -10.67
C LEU A 177 14.57 -1.30 -9.54
N GLY A 178 15.60 -2.13 -9.74
CA GLY A 178 16.02 -3.13 -8.77
C GLY A 178 14.97 -4.22 -8.55
N ARG A 179 15.10 -4.89 -7.40
CA ARG A 179 14.22 -5.99 -6.98
C ARG A 179 13.77 -5.74 -5.55
N PHE A 180 12.52 -6.07 -5.26
CA PHE A 180 11.88 -5.74 -4.00
C PHE A 180 11.68 -6.98 -3.14
N THR A 181 11.76 -6.80 -1.83
CA THR A 181 11.13 -7.75 -0.91
C THR A 181 9.72 -7.25 -0.65
N LEU A 182 8.72 -8.08 -0.92
CA LEU A 182 7.31 -7.72 -0.78
C LEU A 182 6.67 -8.54 0.34
N GLN A 183 5.92 -7.88 1.20
CA GLN A 183 4.95 -8.51 2.07
C GLN A 183 3.63 -8.60 1.30
N VAL A 184 3.08 -9.80 1.15
CA VAL A 184 1.90 -10.08 0.31
C VAL A 184 0.83 -10.85 1.08
N ALA A 185 -0.43 -10.60 0.74
CA ALA A 185 -1.61 -11.29 1.26
C ALA A 185 -2.68 -11.41 0.16
#